data_AF-A0A8J6RTC2-F1
#
_entry.id   AF-A0A8J6RTC2-F1
#
_cell.length_a   1.000
_cell.length_b   1.000
_cell.length_c   1.000
_cell.angle_alpha   90.00
_cell.angle_beta   90.00
_cell.angle_gamma   90.00
#
_symmetry.space_group_name_H-M   'P 1'
#
loop_
_entity.id
_entity.type
_entity.pdbx_description
1 polymer ?
#
loop_
_entity_poly.entity_id
_entity_poly.type
_entity_poly.pdbx_seq_one_letter_code
_entity_poly.pdbx_strand_id
1 'polypeptide(L)'
;MATLIAGMAASLGLISITGQQANAGTLYQNWNYSIDAFNDGSGGSAYDIKGMAVKETSDSIFVALTGGMPLTGTYASAAADKNIGWGDLFFNFTGNNFKTASDAKSLFGIRFAGANDSNASSTGVYKNVQAASVTGINNGYSSLQQYNDAGWYQPNTLGTDLPTKADGYRYFGQGSVLNVIGSGTKVGDITMLTAGALTTAGLDFAHFAASGTETIGFQFSKSLLGSGDYLAHVFVECANDGVALAGELKDVPEPTGLGGLAVVGLVVGGSRLSKRRRVRVSVN
;
A
#
# COMPACT_ATOMS: atom_id res chain seq x y z
N MET A 1 25.59 14.70 -62.49
CA MET A 1 24.15 14.50 -62.26
C MET A 1 23.94 13.12 -61.69
N ALA A 2 23.19 12.84 -60.64
CA ALA A 2 22.66 13.59 -59.50
C ALA A 2 22.17 12.49 -58.54
N THR A 3 22.67 12.52 -57.31
CA THR A 3 22.39 11.62 -56.18
C THR A 3 20.90 11.60 -55.81
N LEU A 4 20.39 10.48 -55.28
CA LEU A 4 19.27 10.48 -54.32
C LEU A 4 19.36 9.26 -53.39
N ILE A 5 19.79 9.55 -52.16
CA ILE A 5 19.75 8.68 -50.98
C ILE A 5 18.41 8.98 -50.28
N ALA A 6 17.54 7.98 -50.15
CA ALA A 6 16.33 8.10 -49.36
C ALA A 6 16.63 7.68 -47.92
N GLY A 7 16.82 8.68 -47.04
CA GLY A 7 16.89 8.48 -45.60
C GLY A 7 15.50 8.37 -44.99
N MET A 8 15.20 7.28 -44.29
CA MET A 8 14.07 7.21 -43.37
C MET A 8 14.51 7.69 -42.00
N ALA A 9 14.04 8.87 -41.60
CA ALA A 9 14.15 9.35 -40.23
C ALA A 9 13.04 8.69 -39.39
N ALA A 10 13.41 7.79 -38.49
CA ALA A 10 12.51 7.27 -37.46
C ALA A 10 12.45 8.29 -36.31
N SER A 11 11.33 9.00 -36.20
CA SER A 11 11.02 9.86 -35.07
C SER A 11 10.62 8.99 -33.86
N LEU A 12 11.54 8.77 -32.93
CA LEU A 12 11.24 8.24 -31.60
C LEU A 12 10.62 9.38 -30.77
N GLY A 13 9.29 9.35 -30.62
CA GLY A 13 8.57 10.21 -29.69
C GLY A 13 8.93 9.82 -28.26
N LEU A 14 9.61 10.73 -27.55
CA LEU A 14 9.81 10.63 -26.11
C LEU A 14 8.46 10.89 -25.43
N ILE A 15 7.79 9.82 -24.97
CA ILE A 15 6.72 9.95 -23.99
C ILE A 15 7.40 10.24 -22.66
N SER A 16 7.47 11.52 -22.30
CA SER A 16 7.83 11.96 -20.96
C SER A 16 6.68 11.61 -20.02
N ILE A 17 6.68 10.38 -19.51
CA ILE A 17 5.88 10.00 -18.36
C ILE A 17 6.48 10.75 -17.19
N THR A 18 5.85 11.84 -16.76
CA THR A 18 6.13 12.47 -15.46
C THR A 18 5.57 11.55 -14.38
N GLY A 19 6.23 10.40 -14.19
CA GLY A 19 6.02 9.58 -13.01
C GLY A 19 6.44 10.43 -11.82
N GLN A 20 5.53 10.59 -10.87
CA GLN A 20 5.85 11.16 -9.58
C GLN A 20 7.01 10.31 -9.01
N GLN A 21 8.18 10.91 -8.82
CA GLN A 21 9.31 10.20 -8.20
C GLN A 21 8.80 9.64 -6.87
N ALA A 22 8.76 8.32 -6.73
CA ALA A 22 8.57 7.69 -5.44
C ALA A 22 9.73 8.17 -4.56
N ASN A 23 9.42 8.96 -3.52
CA ASN A 23 10.38 9.17 -2.46
C ASN A 23 10.63 7.78 -1.87
N ALA A 24 11.85 7.28 -2.00
CA ALA A 24 12.22 6.03 -1.36
C ALA A 24 12.09 6.28 0.15
N GLY A 25 11.08 5.67 0.77
CA GLY A 25 10.82 5.85 2.20
C GLY A 25 12.00 5.40 3.07
N THR A 26 11.92 5.65 4.37
CA THR A 26 13.10 5.51 5.25
C THR A 26 13.32 4.04 5.58
N LEU A 27 14.32 3.41 4.95
CA LEU A 27 14.62 1.99 5.15
C LEU A 27 15.46 1.74 6.42
N TYR A 28 14.96 0.90 7.32
CA TYR A 28 15.70 0.40 8.48
C TYR A 28 15.34 -1.06 8.77
N GLN A 29 16.32 -1.96 8.92
CA GLN A 29 16.11 -3.41 9.14
C GLN A 29 15.13 -4.09 8.14
N ASN A 30 15.19 -3.66 6.87
CA ASN A 30 14.30 -4.10 5.77
C ASN A 30 12.81 -3.75 5.96
N TRP A 31 12.52 -2.78 6.83
CA TRP A 31 11.23 -2.11 6.90
C TRP A 31 11.36 -0.74 6.26
N ASN A 32 10.35 -0.38 5.47
CA ASN A 32 10.14 0.98 4.99
C ASN A 32 9.29 1.72 6.03
N TYR A 33 9.76 2.85 6.52
CA TYR A 33 9.07 3.67 7.52
C TYR A 33 8.63 5.01 6.94
N SER A 34 7.45 5.43 7.35
CA SER A 34 7.00 6.81 7.27
C SER A 34 6.66 7.28 8.68
N ILE A 35 7.28 8.37 9.09
CA ILE A 35 7.16 8.92 10.44
C ILE A 35 6.24 10.14 10.39
N ASP A 36 5.22 10.13 11.23
CA ASP A 36 4.26 11.21 11.32
C ASP A 36 4.85 12.41 12.06
N ALA A 37 4.19 13.56 11.97
CA ALA A 37 4.39 14.59 12.98
C ALA A 37 3.92 14.07 14.34
N PHE A 38 4.35 14.74 15.41
CA PHE A 38 3.97 14.35 16.76
C PHE A 38 3.11 15.44 17.39
N ASN A 39 2.07 15.01 18.09
CA ASN A 39 1.10 15.87 18.77
C ASN A 39 0.19 16.67 17.83
N ASP A 40 -0.06 16.17 16.63
CA ASP A 40 -1.05 16.70 15.68
C ASP A 40 -2.31 15.84 15.57
N GLY A 41 -2.35 14.71 16.28
CA GLY A 41 -3.59 14.00 16.57
C GLY A 41 -4.61 14.89 17.32
N SER A 42 -5.57 15.42 16.58
CA SER A 42 -6.59 16.29 17.16
C SER A 42 -7.51 15.52 18.11
N GLY A 43 -7.78 16.07 19.30
CA GLY A 43 -8.49 15.34 20.35
C GLY A 43 -7.59 14.59 21.33
N GLY A 44 -6.27 14.67 21.15
CA GLY A 44 -5.27 14.25 22.14
C GLY A 44 -4.48 13.01 21.75
N SER A 45 -3.59 12.58 22.64
CA SER A 45 -2.57 11.55 22.36
C SER A 45 -3.15 10.21 21.91
N ALA A 46 -4.41 9.90 22.21
CA ALA A 46 -5.07 8.67 21.75
C ALA A 46 -5.30 8.64 20.23
N TYR A 47 -5.36 9.80 19.58
CA TYR A 47 -5.57 9.90 18.13
C TYR A 47 -4.27 10.16 17.35
N ASP A 48 -3.17 10.42 18.08
CA ASP A 48 -1.84 10.72 17.53
C ASP A 48 -1.21 9.46 16.94
N ILE A 49 -1.19 9.38 15.62
CA ILE A 49 -0.41 8.42 14.87
C ILE A 49 1.02 8.92 14.86
N LYS A 50 1.99 8.02 15.04
CA LYS A 50 3.42 8.38 15.05
C LYS A 50 4.17 7.79 13.88
N GLY A 51 3.62 6.77 13.25
CA GLY A 51 4.20 6.24 12.04
C GLY A 51 3.54 4.97 11.53
N MET A 52 3.91 4.66 10.31
CA MET A 52 3.58 3.43 9.61
C MET A 52 4.86 2.79 9.10
N ALA A 53 4.92 1.46 9.13
CA ALA A 53 6.00 0.71 8.56
C ALA A 53 5.46 -0.44 7.71
N VAL A 54 6.08 -0.66 6.54
CA VAL A 54 5.76 -1.78 5.66
C VAL A 54 7.03 -2.58 5.40
N LYS A 55 6.93 -3.91 5.50
CA LYS A 55 7.99 -4.83 5.12
C LYS A 55 7.47 -5.87 4.15
N GLU A 56 8.27 -6.14 3.15
CA GLU A 56 7.99 -7.14 2.13
C GLU A 56 8.93 -8.34 2.30
N THR A 57 8.39 -9.55 2.13
CA THR A 57 9.16 -10.78 1.88
C THR A 57 8.77 -11.36 0.52
N SER A 58 9.29 -12.55 0.17
CA SER A 58 8.88 -13.25 -1.05
C SER A 58 7.36 -13.43 -1.15
N ASP A 59 6.70 -13.73 -0.02
CA ASP A 59 5.33 -14.24 -0.02
C ASP A 59 4.36 -13.36 0.78
N SER A 60 4.87 -12.46 1.63
CA SER A 60 4.07 -11.72 2.60
C SER A 60 4.38 -10.23 2.61
N ILE A 61 3.34 -9.45 2.88
CA ILE A 61 3.46 -8.05 3.30
C ILE A 61 3.14 -7.98 4.78
N PHE A 62 4.01 -7.29 5.50
CA PHE A 62 3.86 -6.94 6.90
C PHE A 62 3.57 -5.45 6.97
N VAL A 63 2.59 -5.07 7.78
CA VAL A 63 2.29 -3.68 8.09
C VAL A 63 2.30 -3.50 9.60
N ALA A 64 2.87 -2.39 10.04
CA ALA A 64 2.81 -1.95 11.43
C ALA A 64 2.42 -0.47 11.51
N LEU A 65 1.59 -0.15 12.49
CA LEU A 65 1.19 1.21 12.86
C LEU A 65 1.57 1.42 14.32
N THR A 66 2.03 2.62 14.67
CA THR A 66 2.29 3.00 16.06
C THR A 66 1.72 4.36 16.36
N GLY A 67 1.25 4.54 17.60
CA GLY A 67 0.59 5.77 18.04
C GLY A 67 -0.08 5.57 19.38
N GLY A 68 -1.10 6.38 19.66
CA GLY A 68 -1.93 6.22 20.86
C GLY A 68 -3.22 5.43 20.66
N MET A 69 -3.64 5.18 19.42
CA MET A 69 -4.97 4.61 19.13
C MET A 69 -4.99 3.09 19.35
N PRO A 70 -5.80 2.57 20.29
CA PRO A 70 -5.97 1.13 20.47
C PRO A 70 -6.62 0.50 19.24
N LEU A 71 -6.36 -0.79 19.00
CA LEU A 71 -7.01 -1.54 17.90
C LEU A 71 -8.54 -1.54 18.01
N THR A 72 -9.07 -1.43 19.22
CA THR A 72 -10.50 -1.38 19.53
C THR A 72 -11.12 0.01 19.40
N GLY A 73 -10.33 1.03 19.04
CA GLY A 73 -10.78 2.43 19.07
C GLY A 73 -10.79 3.03 20.48
N THR A 74 -11.24 4.29 20.53
CA THR A 74 -11.38 5.09 21.75
C THR A 74 -12.83 5.54 21.91
N TYR A 75 -13.34 5.51 23.14
CA TYR A 75 -14.68 6.01 23.43
C TYR A 75 -14.80 7.51 23.13
N ALA A 76 -15.82 7.89 22.37
CA ALA A 76 -16.15 9.27 22.05
C ALA A 76 -17.66 9.47 22.06
N SER A 77 -18.19 10.21 23.03
CA SER A 77 -19.65 10.37 23.19
C SER A 77 -20.34 11.05 22.01
N ALA A 78 -19.59 11.78 21.18
CA ALA A 78 -20.10 12.50 20.01
C ALA A 78 -20.13 11.65 18.74
N ALA A 79 -19.48 10.48 18.72
CA ALA A 79 -19.51 9.54 17.61
C ALA A 79 -20.81 8.72 17.61
N ALA A 80 -21.26 8.27 16.44
CA ALA A 80 -22.57 7.64 16.28
C ALA A 80 -22.71 6.34 17.09
N ASP A 81 -21.66 5.52 17.14
CA ASP A 81 -21.59 4.27 17.91
C ASP A 81 -20.88 4.45 19.27
N LYS A 82 -20.54 5.71 19.62
CA LYS A 82 -19.75 6.13 20.78
C LYS A 82 -18.29 5.66 20.76
N ASN A 83 -17.75 5.36 19.59
CA ASN A 83 -16.37 4.96 19.39
C ASN A 83 -15.76 5.73 18.20
N ILE A 84 -14.47 6.03 18.30
CA ILE A 84 -13.67 6.46 17.15
C ILE A 84 -12.56 5.43 17.01
N GLY A 85 -12.59 4.70 15.92
CA GLY A 85 -11.60 3.69 15.57
C GLY A 85 -10.60 4.15 14.52
N TRP A 86 -9.87 3.15 14.04
CA TRP A 86 -9.08 3.25 12.82
C TRP A 86 -10.00 3.20 11.61
N GLY A 87 -9.70 4.00 10.58
CA GLY A 87 -10.18 3.73 9.24
C GLY A 87 -9.54 2.48 8.64
N ASP A 88 -9.75 2.27 7.34
CA ASP A 88 -9.10 1.20 6.60
C ASP A 88 -7.75 1.66 6.03
N LEU A 89 -6.80 0.73 5.91
CA LEU A 89 -5.54 0.98 5.22
C LEU A 89 -5.73 0.79 3.73
N PHE A 90 -5.36 1.78 2.92
CA PHE A 90 -5.45 1.67 1.47
C PHE A 90 -4.07 1.54 0.84
N PHE A 91 -4.00 0.82 -0.27
CA PHE A 91 -2.87 0.84 -1.20
C PHE A 91 -3.37 1.31 -2.58
N ASN A 92 -2.71 2.33 -3.11
CA ASN A 92 -3.00 2.89 -4.43
C ASN A 92 -1.79 2.72 -5.36
N PHE A 93 -1.90 1.80 -6.32
CA PHE A 93 -0.87 1.50 -7.32
C PHE A 93 -1.06 2.26 -8.64
N THR A 94 -2.05 3.16 -8.71
CA THR A 94 -2.48 3.72 -10.00
C THR A 94 -1.64 4.89 -10.50
N GLY A 95 -0.81 5.48 -9.64
CA GLY A 95 -0.13 6.75 -9.88
C GLY A 95 -1.06 7.98 -9.91
N ASN A 96 -2.37 7.80 -9.74
CA ASN A 96 -3.33 8.89 -9.63
C ASN A 96 -3.52 9.32 -8.17
N ASN A 97 -4.09 10.51 -7.98
CA ASN A 97 -4.58 10.94 -6.67
C ASN A 97 -5.64 9.96 -6.11
N PHE A 98 -5.83 9.97 -4.79
CA PHE A 98 -6.62 8.98 -4.10
C PHE A 98 -8.10 8.98 -4.53
N LYS A 99 -8.68 10.16 -4.72
CA LYS A 99 -10.08 10.29 -5.14
C LYS A 99 -10.31 9.69 -6.52
N THR A 100 -9.44 9.99 -7.50
CA THR A 100 -9.53 9.43 -8.85
C THR A 100 -9.44 7.90 -8.82
N ALA A 101 -8.49 7.35 -8.05
CA ALA A 101 -8.35 5.91 -7.90
C ALA A 101 -9.57 5.25 -7.22
N SER A 102 -10.14 5.91 -6.20
CA SER A 102 -11.36 5.50 -5.50
C SER A 102 -12.58 5.49 -6.43
N ASP A 103 -12.81 6.58 -7.17
CA ASP A 103 -13.92 6.71 -8.11
C ASP A 103 -13.86 5.63 -9.22
N ALA A 104 -12.64 5.27 -9.64
CA ALA A 104 -12.38 4.20 -10.60
C ALA A 104 -12.39 2.79 -9.97
N LYS A 105 -12.68 2.65 -8.67
CA LYS A 105 -12.66 1.38 -7.92
C LYS A 105 -11.34 0.63 -8.09
N SER A 106 -10.22 1.35 -8.12
CA SER A 106 -8.90 0.80 -8.43
C SER A 106 -7.99 0.69 -7.20
N LEU A 107 -8.56 0.84 -6.01
CA LEU A 107 -7.84 0.72 -4.74
C LEU A 107 -7.80 -0.74 -4.28
N PHE A 108 -6.77 -1.05 -3.51
CA PHE A 108 -6.80 -2.13 -2.54
C PHE A 108 -7.05 -1.53 -1.15
N GLY A 109 -7.82 -2.22 -0.33
CA GLY A 109 -8.14 -1.81 1.04
C GLY A 109 -7.95 -2.96 2.01
N ILE A 110 -7.45 -2.67 3.19
CA ILE A 110 -7.26 -3.63 4.27
C ILE A 110 -8.10 -3.20 5.45
N ARG A 111 -9.15 -3.96 5.75
CA ARG A 111 -9.87 -3.82 7.01
C ARG A 111 -9.14 -4.62 8.06
N PHE A 112 -8.43 -3.96 8.96
CA PHE A 112 -7.63 -4.62 9.99
C PHE A 112 -8.22 -4.50 11.39
N ALA A 113 -8.98 -3.43 11.66
CA ALA A 113 -9.69 -3.23 12.91
C ALA A 113 -11.14 -3.74 12.82
N GLY A 114 -11.60 -4.36 13.91
CA GLY A 114 -13.00 -4.79 14.04
C GLY A 114 -13.93 -3.61 14.37
N ALA A 115 -13.51 -2.76 15.31
CA ALA A 115 -14.17 -1.51 15.68
C ALA A 115 -13.84 -0.43 14.64
N ASN A 116 -14.59 -0.47 13.55
CA ASN A 116 -14.41 0.35 12.35
C ASN A 116 -15.77 0.42 11.58
N ASP A 117 -16.12 1.58 11.07
CA ASP A 117 -17.41 1.95 10.45
C ASP A 117 -17.42 1.72 8.94
N SER A 118 -16.44 0.99 8.43
CA SER A 118 -16.37 0.54 7.05
C SER A 118 -17.56 -0.34 6.67
N ASN A 119 -17.92 -0.32 5.39
CA ASN A 119 -18.92 -1.23 4.81
C ASN A 119 -18.33 -2.63 4.51
N ALA A 120 -17.02 -2.82 4.67
CA ALA A 120 -16.40 -4.13 4.55
C ALA A 120 -16.83 -5.05 5.71
N SER A 121 -17.52 -6.15 5.43
CA SER A 121 -18.20 -6.97 6.46
C SER A 121 -17.29 -7.67 7.47
N SER A 122 -15.99 -7.76 7.22
CA SER A 122 -15.03 -8.47 8.08
C SER A 122 -13.61 -7.96 7.87
N THR A 123 -12.69 -8.28 8.77
CA THR A 123 -11.27 -8.03 8.53
C THR A 123 -10.75 -8.82 7.32
N GLY A 124 -9.78 -8.26 6.61
CA GLY A 124 -9.20 -8.89 5.42
C GLY A 124 -8.71 -7.91 4.37
N VAL A 125 -8.21 -8.47 3.27
CA VAL A 125 -7.75 -7.74 2.09
C VAL A 125 -8.89 -7.65 1.08
N TYR A 126 -9.12 -6.46 0.54
CA TYR A 126 -10.16 -6.15 -0.43
C TYR A 126 -9.56 -5.56 -1.70
N LYS A 127 -10.11 -5.96 -2.85
CA LYS A 127 -9.81 -5.37 -4.16
C LYS A 127 -11.02 -4.65 -4.73
N ASN A 128 -10.80 -3.92 -5.82
CA ASN A 128 -11.82 -3.15 -6.50
C ASN A 128 -12.49 -2.15 -5.55
N VAL A 129 -11.69 -1.54 -4.67
CA VAL A 129 -12.19 -0.76 -3.55
C VAL A 129 -12.56 0.64 -4.02
N GLN A 130 -13.76 1.07 -3.63
CA GLN A 130 -14.16 2.47 -3.58
C GLN A 130 -14.18 2.88 -2.11
N ALA A 131 -13.39 3.87 -1.74
CA ALA A 131 -13.37 4.44 -0.40
C ALA A 131 -14.58 5.37 -0.17
N ALA A 132 -14.97 5.49 1.09
CA ALA A 132 -16.01 6.38 1.59
C ALA A 132 -15.48 7.16 2.80
N SER A 133 -16.19 8.23 3.16
CA SER A 133 -15.91 9.00 4.35
C SER A 133 -16.94 8.69 5.43
N VAL A 134 -16.47 8.43 6.65
CA VAL A 134 -17.32 8.33 7.86
C VAL A 134 -17.11 9.49 8.82
N THR A 135 -16.28 10.48 8.47
CA THR A 135 -15.92 11.57 9.38
C THR A 135 -17.15 12.35 9.86
N GLY A 136 -18.10 12.62 8.98
CA GLY A 136 -19.34 13.33 9.33
C GLY A 136 -20.25 12.53 10.29
N ILE A 137 -20.23 11.19 10.20
CA ILE A 137 -21.00 10.31 11.09
C ILE A 137 -20.39 10.33 12.50
N ASN A 138 -19.07 10.46 12.59
CA ASN A 138 -18.33 10.45 13.84
C ASN A 138 -18.03 11.84 14.42
N ASN A 139 -18.64 12.89 13.86
CA ASN A 139 -18.44 14.28 14.30
C ASN A 139 -16.97 14.74 14.16
N GLY A 140 -16.29 14.22 13.15
CA GLY A 140 -14.93 14.59 12.76
C GLY A 140 -14.90 15.73 11.75
N TYR A 141 -13.74 15.91 11.11
CA TYR A 141 -13.57 16.97 10.13
C TYR A 141 -14.29 16.65 8.82
N SER A 142 -15.04 17.63 8.32
CA SER A 142 -15.76 17.55 7.03
C SER A 142 -14.80 17.49 5.84
N SER A 143 -13.55 17.91 6.02
CA SER A 143 -12.52 17.93 4.99
C SER A 143 -11.10 17.98 5.56
N LEU A 144 -10.12 17.57 4.74
CA LEU A 144 -8.70 17.73 5.09
C LEU A 144 -8.31 19.20 5.25
N GLN A 145 -8.95 20.08 4.48
CA GLN A 145 -8.75 21.52 4.64
C GLN A 145 -9.21 22.01 6.01
N GLN A 146 -10.39 21.59 6.47
CA GLN A 146 -10.90 22.00 7.77
C GLN A 146 -9.97 21.56 8.91
N TYR A 147 -9.42 20.34 8.83
CA TYR A 147 -8.45 19.85 9.80
C TYR A 147 -7.20 20.75 9.85
N ASN A 148 -6.64 21.10 8.69
CA ASN A 148 -5.48 21.98 8.61
C ASN A 148 -5.79 23.41 9.08
N ASP A 149 -6.94 23.96 8.70
CA ASP A 149 -7.37 25.32 9.05
C ASP A 149 -7.74 25.43 10.54
N ALA A 150 -8.05 24.31 11.21
CA ALA A 150 -8.19 24.23 12.66
C ALA A 150 -6.85 24.28 13.42
N GLY A 151 -5.72 24.33 12.71
CA GLY A 151 -4.39 24.56 13.28
C GLY A 151 -3.60 23.29 13.63
N TRP A 152 -4.06 22.12 13.21
CA TRP A 152 -3.39 20.84 13.50
C TRP A 152 -2.25 20.52 12.56
N TYR A 153 -2.20 21.14 11.37
CA TYR A 153 -1.12 20.91 10.42
C TYR A 153 0.27 21.19 11.02
N GLN A 154 1.16 20.23 10.83
CA GLN A 154 2.59 20.31 11.01
C GLN A 154 3.31 19.74 9.77
N PRO A 155 4.60 20.06 9.56
CA PRO A 155 5.42 19.29 8.63
C PRO A 155 5.37 17.80 9.00
N ASN A 156 5.09 16.94 8.02
CA ASN A 156 4.91 15.49 8.16
C ASN A 156 3.62 15.01 8.81
N THR A 157 2.56 15.83 8.97
CA THR A 157 1.21 15.40 9.43
C THR A 157 0.54 14.29 8.60
N LEU A 158 1.13 13.90 7.48
CA LEU A 158 0.68 12.77 6.67
C LEU A 158 1.82 11.76 6.47
N GLY A 159 2.79 11.75 7.38
CA GLY A 159 4.04 11.03 7.25
C GLY A 159 5.11 11.76 6.42
N THR A 160 6.35 11.27 6.54
CA THR A 160 7.53 11.78 5.82
C THR A 160 7.43 11.68 4.29
N ASP A 161 6.57 10.80 3.77
CA ASP A 161 6.36 10.62 2.32
C ASP A 161 5.38 11.64 1.71
N LEU A 162 4.56 12.29 2.54
CA LEU A 162 3.74 13.45 2.19
C LEU A 162 4.03 14.62 3.16
N PRO A 163 5.27 15.15 3.14
CA PRO A 163 5.79 15.98 4.23
C PRO A 163 5.13 17.37 4.33
N THR A 164 4.44 17.82 3.28
CA THR A 164 3.83 19.15 3.24
C THR A 164 2.32 19.09 3.02
N LYS A 165 1.63 20.14 3.47
CA LYS A 165 0.21 20.37 3.16
C LYS A 165 -0.09 20.30 1.66
N ALA A 166 0.83 20.81 0.83
CA ALA A 166 0.67 20.81 -0.62
C ALA A 166 0.74 19.39 -1.21
N ASP A 167 1.57 18.52 -0.64
CA ASP A 167 1.65 17.10 -1.06
C ASP A 167 0.40 16.34 -0.65
N GLY A 168 -0.07 16.53 0.59
CA GLY A 168 -1.35 16.01 1.06
C GLY A 168 -2.52 16.43 0.18
N TYR A 169 -2.65 17.71 -0.15
CA TYR A 169 -3.70 18.21 -1.03
C TYR A 169 -3.58 17.71 -2.47
N ARG A 170 -2.36 17.49 -2.98
CA ARG A 170 -2.17 16.92 -4.32
C ARG A 170 -2.70 15.49 -4.40
N TYR A 171 -2.54 14.71 -3.31
CA TYR A 171 -2.93 13.32 -3.29
C TYR A 171 -4.36 13.07 -2.80
N PHE A 172 -4.78 13.69 -1.69
CA PHE A 172 -6.10 13.49 -1.10
C PHE A 172 -7.14 14.50 -1.60
N GLY A 173 -6.68 15.64 -2.15
CA GLY A 173 -7.53 16.80 -2.35
C GLY A 173 -7.73 17.60 -1.05
N GLN A 174 -8.54 18.65 -1.14
CA GLN A 174 -8.90 19.49 0.01
C GLN A 174 -10.26 19.14 0.62
N GLY A 175 -11.00 18.22 -0.01
CA GLY A 175 -12.38 17.86 0.36
C GLY A 175 -12.46 16.80 1.47
N SER A 176 -13.58 16.07 1.48
CA SER A 176 -13.85 15.02 2.45
C SER A 176 -12.75 13.95 2.48
N VAL A 177 -12.38 13.54 3.69
CA VAL A 177 -11.38 12.50 3.91
C VAL A 177 -12.04 11.14 3.72
N LEU A 178 -11.67 10.45 2.65
CA LEU A 178 -12.12 9.08 2.37
C LEU A 178 -11.26 8.12 3.20
N ASN A 179 -11.80 7.56 4.27
CA ASN A 179 -11.04 6.85 5.29
C ASN A 179 -11.49 5.41 5.54
N VAL A 180 -12.56 4.95 4.91
CA VAL A 180 -13.04 3.56 5.04
C VAL A 180 -13.42 2.96 3.69
N ILE A 181 -13.41 1.64 3.58
CA ILE A 181 -13.89 0.90 2.41
C ILE A 181 -15.41 1.11 2.32
N GLY A 182 -15.85 1.87 1.32
CA GLY A 182 -17.27 2.05 1.02
C GLY A 182 -17.84 0.86 0.25
N SER A 183 -17.06 0.27 -0.66
CA SER A 183 -17.36 -1.00 -1.32
C SER A 183 -16.08 -1.68 -1.80
N GLY A 184 -16.12 -3.00 -1.98
CA GLY A 184 -15.00 -3.80 -2.48
C GLY A 184 -15.30 -5.29 -2.40
N THR A 185 -14.40 -6.12 -2.93
CA THR A 185 -14.50 -7.59 -2.84
C THR A 185 -13.36 -8.13 -2.00
N LYS A 186 -13.67 -8.86 -0.93
CA LYS A 186 -12.64 -9.55 -0.13
C LYS A 186 -11.92 -10.59 -0.98
N VAL A 187 -10.59 -10.59 -0.94
CA VAL A 187 -9.73 -11.50 -1.72
C VAL A 187 -8.82 -12.37 -0.85
N GLY A 188 -8.72 -12.05 0.44
CA GLY A 188 -7.99 -12.88 1.38
C GLY A 188 -8.09 -12.35 2.81
N ASP A 189 -7.52 -13.10 3.73
CA ASP A 189 -7.47 -12.78 5.13
C ASP A 189 -6.17 -12.07 5.52
N ILE A 190 -6.19 -11.45 6.69
CA ILE A 190 -5.01 -10.94 7.37
C ILE A 190 -4.74 -11.79 8.61
N THR A 191 -3.49 -11.81 9.06
CA THR A 191 -3.08 -12.39 10.34
C THR A 191 -2.54 -11.29 11.23
N MET A 192 -3.19 -11.05 12.37
CA MET A 192 -2.68 -10.12 13.38
C MET A 192 -1.37 -10.65 13.99
N LEU A 193 -0.44 -9.75 14.24
CA LEU A 193 0.87 -10.05 14.78
C LEU A 193 0.97 -9.59 16.24
N THR A 194 1.65 -10.39 17.06
CA THR A 194 2.01 -9.99 18.42
C THR A 194 3.21 -9.04 18.39
N ALA A 195 3.40 -8.28 19.47
CA ALA A 195 4.59 -7.44 19.63
C ALA A 195 5.89 -8.24 19.45
N GLY A 196 5.97 -9.45 20.01
CA GLY A 196 7.14 -10.32 19.85
C GLY A 196 7.39 -10.75 18.40
N ALA A 197 6.33 -11.00 17.63
CA ALA A 197 6.46 -11.32 16.21
C ALA A 197 6.98 -10.12 15.39
N LEU A 198 6.51 -8.91 15.70
CA LEU A 198 6.99 -7.67 15.07
C LEU A 198 8.45 -7.38 15.41
N THR A 199 8.86 -7.51 16.68
CA THR A 199 10.26 -7.37 17.09
C THR A 199 11.15 -8.42 16.42
N THR A 200 10.70 -9.68 16.35
CA THR A 200 11.45 -10.75 15.65
C THR A 200 11.60 -10.44 14.16
N ALA A 201 10.61 -9.78 13.55
CA ALA A 201 10.66 -9.31 12.18
C ALA A 201 11.53 -8.05 12.00
N GLY A 202 12.10 -7.47 13.06
CA GLY A 202 13.00 -6.30 13.01
C GLY A 202 12.29 -4.95 13.00
N LEU A 203 11.02 -4.88 13.45
CA LEU A 203 10.32 -3.60 13.60
C LEU A 203 10.96 -2.79 14.75
N ASP A 204 11.26 -1.51 14.49
CA ASP A 204 11.87 -0.60 15.47
C ASP A 204 11.51 0.88 15.17
N PHE A 205 10.34 1.32 15.64
CA PHE A 205 9.94 2.74 15.59
C PHE A 205 10.76 3.61 16.55
N ALA A 206 11.38 3.04 17.58
CA ALA A 206 12.16 3.80 18.56
C ALA A 206 13.44 4.38 17.94
N HIS A 207 13.96 3.75 16.88
CA HIS A 207 15.04 4.30 16.05
C HIS A 207 14.75 5.73 15.54
N PHE A 208 13.48 6.04 15.28
CA PHE A 208 13.02 7.35 14.81
C PHE A 208 12.36 8.20 15.89
N ALA A 209 12.49 7.81 17.17
CA ALA A 209 11.75 8.41 18.29
C ALA A 209 10.22 8.37 18.13
N ALA A 210 9.69 7.48 17.29
CA ALA A 210 8.27 7.38 16.96
C ALA A 210 7.51 6.36 17.81
N SER A 211 7.98 6.07 19.03
CA SER A 211 7.33 5.09 19.91
C SER A 211 5.95 5.56 20.38
N GLY A 212 4.91 4.80 20.03
CA GLY A 212 3.56 4.94 20.56
C GLY A 212 3.31 4.12 21.84
N THR A 213 2.18 4.38 22.50
CA THR A 213 1.68 3.49 23.56
C THR A 213 1.07 2.22 22.99
N GLU A 214 0.62 2.29 21.74
CA GLU A 214 0.06 1.19 20.97
C GLU A 214 0.96 0.88 19.77
N THR A 215 1.09 -0.40 19.45
CA THR A 215 1.70 -0.87 18.20
C THR A 215 0.84 -2.00 17.65
N ILE A 216 0.25 -1.74 16.49
CA ILE A 216 -0.64 -2.68 15.80
C ILE A 216 0.13 -3.22 14.61
N GLY A 217 0.14 -4.54 14.45
CA GLY A 217 0.76 -5.15 13.29
C GLY A 217 -0.06 -6.31 12.76
N PHE A 218 0.00 -6.47 11.45
CA PHE A 218 -0.63 -7.59 10.75
C PHE A 218 0.17 -7.93 9.49
N GLN A 219 -0.09 -9.11 8.96
CA GLN A 219 0.46 -9.56 7.69
C GLN A 219 -0.61 -10.14 6.80
N PHE A 220 -0.34 -10.18 5.50
CA PHE A 220 -1.15 -10.88 4.51
C PHE A 220 -0.29 -11.35 3.34
N SER A 221 -0.84 -12.24 2.50
CA SER A 221 -0.10 -12.73 1.34
C SER A 221 0.09 -11.60 0.33
N LYS A 222 1.33 -11.41 -0.12
CA LYS A 222 1.70 -10.45 -1.15
C LYS A 222 0.95 -10.65 -2.46
N SER A 223 0.61 -11.90 -2.78
CA SER A 223 -0.18 -12.27 -3.98
C SER A 223 -1.59 -11.64 -4.03
N LEU A 224 -2.06 -11.06 -2.91
CA LEU A 224 -3.36 -10.41 -2.83
C LEU A 224 -3.35 -8.95 -3.31
N LEU A 225 -2.17 -8.35 -3.50
CA LEU A 225 -1.99 -7.00 -4.01
C LEU A 225 -1.45 -7.00 -5.45
N GLY A 226 -1.44 -5.81 -6.06
CA GLY A 226 -0.68 -5.56 -7.28
C GLY A 226 0.82 -5.46 -7.03
N SER A 227 1.56 -5.17 -8.10
CA SER A 227 2.98 -4.84 -8.07
C SER A 227 3.23 -3.41 -8.56
N GLY A 228 4.44 -2.91 -8.34
CA GLY A 228 4.88 -1.57 -8.69
C GLY A 228 4.80 -0.57 -7.54
N ASP A 229 4.96 0.71 -7.89
CA ASP A 229 4.92 1.82 -6.95
C ASP A 229 3.52 1.98 -6.36
N TYR A 230 3.46 2.26 -5.05
CA TYR A 230 2.23 2.54 -4.35
C TYR A 230 2.39 3.68 -3.37
N LEU A 231 1.25 4.31 -3.06
CA LEU A 231 1.10 5.12 -1.87
C LEU A 231 0.07 4.45 -0.96
N ALA A 232 0.54 4.02 0.21
CA ALA A 232 -0.29 3.46 1.26
C ALA A 232 -0.68 4.56 2.25
N HIS A 233 -1.87 4.51 2.82
CA HIS A 233 -2.24 5.42 3.90
C HIS A 233 -3.41 4.90 4.73
N VAL A 234 -3.53 5.43 5.94
CA VAL A 234 -4.64 5.22 6.84
C VAL A 234 -4.98 6.55 7.54
N PHE A 235 -6.25 6.76 7.82
CA PHE A 235 -6.74 7.83 8.69
C PHE A 235 -7.52 7.19 9.84
N VAL A 236 -7.62 7.88 10.97
CA VAL A 236 -8.66 7.57 11.97
C VAL A 236 -10.03 8.05 11.49
N GLU A 237 -11.11 7.51 12.05
CA GLU A 237 -12.46 7.65 11.47
C GLU A 237 -13.01 9.07 11.44
N CYS A 238 -12.55 9.90 12.36
CA CYS A 238 -12.88 11.33 12.43
C CYS A 238 -11.93 12.22 11.64
N ALA A 239 -10.95 11.63 10.94
CA ALA A 239 -9.81 12.34 10.36
C ALA A 239 -9.09 13.22 11.39
N ASN A 240 -8.98 12.73 12.63
CA ASN A 240 -8.21 13.41 13.66
C ASN A 240 -6.71 13.38 13.38
N ASP A 241 -6.29 12.40 12.57
CA ASP A 241 -4.92 12.16 12.16
C ASP A 241 -4.88 11.17 10.98
N GLY A 242 -3.74 11.08 10.30
CA GLY A 242 -3.50 10.10 9.24
C GLY A 242 -2.05 10.04 8.81
N VAL A 243 -1.59 8.87 8.38
CA VAL A 243 -0.21 8.67 7.91
C VAL A 243 -0.21 8.03 6.53
N ALA A 244 0.70 8.46 5.66
CA ALA A 244 0.94 7.89 4.35
C ALA A 244 2.39 7.41 4.20
N LEU A 245 2.59 6.35 3.41
CA LEU A 245 3.89 5.76 3.12
C LEU A 245 3.98 5.44 1.63
N ALA A 246 5.04 5.92 0.99
CA ALA A 246 5.35 5.57 -0.39
C ALA A 246 6.24 4.33 -0.42
N GLY A 247 5.99 3.41 -1.35
CA GLY A 247 6.79 2.21 -1.50
C GLY A 247 6.68 1.59 -2.89
N GLU A 248 7.41 0.51 -3.10
CA GLU A 248 7.41 -0.29 -4.33
C GLU A 248 7.22 -1.75 -3.94
N LEU A 249 6.24 -2.44 -4.52
CA LEU A 249 6.13 -3.89 -4.44
C LEU A 249 6.78 -4.53 -5.66
N LYS A 250 7.86 -5.27 -5.45
CA LYS A 250 8.60 -5.88 -6.55
C LYS A 250 7.91 -7.16 -7.00
N ASP A 251 7.72 -7.36 -8.29
CA ASP A 251 7.39 -8.69 -8.79
C ASP A 251 8.56 -9.62 -8.51
N VAL A 252 8.35 -10.66 -7.72
CA VAL A 252 9.33 -11.74 -7.61
C VAL A 252 9.15 -12.56 -8.88
N PRO A 253 10.16 -12.67 -9.76
CA PRO A 253 10.05 -13.60 -10.87
C PRO A 253 9.82 -14.98 -10.27
N GLU A 254 8.71 -15.63 -10.63
CA GLU A 254 8.55 -17.04 -10.28
C GLU A 254 9.82 -17.77 -10.71
N PRO A 255 10.44 -18.60 -9.85
CA PRO A 255 11.65 -19.30 -10.23
C PRO A 255 11.34 -20.10 -11.50
N THR A 256 12.00 -19.74 -12.60
CA THR A 256 11.94 -20.38 -13.92
C THR A 256 12.34 -21.88 -13.91
N GLY A 257 12.59 -22.45 -12.73
CA GLY A 257 12.95 -23.84 -12.49
C GLY A 257 11.89 -24.86 -12.90
N LEU A 258 10.61 -24.51 -12.95
CA LEU A 258 9.57 -25.45 -13.44
C LEU A 258 9.48 -25.50 -14.97
N GLY A 259 9.78 -24.40 -15.67
CA GLY A 259 9.86 -24.37 -17.14
C GLY A 259 11.15 -24.99 -17.69
N GLY A 260 12.27 -24.82 -16.97
CA GLY A 260 13.57 -25.36 -17.38
C GLY A 260 13.65 -26.89 -17.37
N LEU A 261 12.94 -27.56 -16.45
CA LEU A 261 12.91 -29.03 -16.37
C LEU A 261 12.12 -29.67 -17.53
N ALA A 262 11.09 -29.00 -18.06
CA ALA A 262 10.32 -29.51 -19.20
C ALA A 262 11.13 -29.48 -20.50
N VAL A 263 11.98 -28.46 -20.70
CA VAL A 263 12.80 -28.32 -21.91
C VAL A 263 13.97 -29.29 -21.93
N VAL A 264 14.62 -29.54 -20.77
CA VAL A 264 15.69 -30.54 -20.67
C VAL A 264 15.14 -31.97 -20.89
N GLY A 265 13.94 -32.26 -20.39
CA GLY A 265 13.27 -33.55 -20.64
C GLY A 265 13.00 -33.83 -22.13
N LEU A 266 12.62 -32.81 -22.91
CA LEU A 266 12.35 -32.93 -24.35
C LEU A 266 13.62 -33.13 -25.18
N VAL A 267 14.74 -32.52 -24.81
CA VAL A 267 16.03 -32.66 -25.54
C VAL A 267 16.66 -34.04 -25.30
N VAL A 268 16.54 -34.59 -24.08
CA VAL A 268 17.05 -35.94 -23.77
C VAL A 268 16.16 -37.04 -24.35
N GLY A 269 14.84 -36.83 -24.45
CA GLY A 269 13.91 -37.75 -25.10
C GLY A 269 14.05 -37.83 -26.62
N GLY A 270 14.25 -36.69 -27.30
CA GLY A 270 14.36 -36.62 -28.76
C GLY A 270 15.65 -37.24 -29.33
N SER A 271 16.76 -37.18 -28.59
CA SER A 271 18.06 -37.71 -29.03
C SER A 271 18.16 -39.24 -29.02
N ARG A 272 17.22 -39.95 -28.38
CA ARG A 272 17.14 -41.42 -28.42
C ARG A 272 16.29 -41.97 -29.58
N LEU A 273 15.43 -41.17 -30.20
CA LEU A 273 14.58 -41.60 -31.31
C LEU A 273 15.28 -41.47 -32.68
N SER A 274 16.26 -40.58 -32.84
CA SER A 274 16.97 -40.40 -34.12
C SER A 274 18.02 -41.49 -34.42
N LYS A 275 18.48 -42.25 -33.40
CA LYS A 275 19.48 -43.32 -33.57
C LYS A 275 18.92 -44.66 -34.05
N ARG A 276 17.60 -44.84 -34.18
CA ARG A 276 16.99 -46.11 -34.62
C ARG A 276 16.57 -46.16 -36.09
N ARG A 277 16.81 -45.12 -36.90
CA ARG A 277 16.28 -45.04 -38.29
C ARG A 277 17.31 -45.04 -39.42
N ARG A 278 18.54 -45.53 -39.20
CA ARG A 278 19.51 -45.77 -40.29
C ARG A 278 20.24 -47.11 -40.13
N VAL A 279 19.51 -48.21 -40.24
CA VAL A 279 20.07 -49.50 -40.69
C VAL A 279 19.01 -50.25 -41.50
N ARG A 280 19.06 -50.12 -42.84
CA ARG A 280 18.79 -51.18 -43.84
C ARG A 280 19.02 -50.58 -45.23
N VAL A 281 20.19 -50.80 -45.82
CA VAL A 281 20.60 -51.92 -46.72
C VAL A 281 20.57 -51.43 -48.17
N SER A 282 21.77 -51.31 -48.74
CA SER A 282 22.03 -51.28 -50.17
C SER A 282 21.84 -52.69 -50.74
N VAL A 283 21.43 -52.83 -52.00
CA VAL A 283 21.99 -53.77 -53.01
C VAL A 283 21.14 -53.72 -54.30
N ASN A 284 21.89 -53.60 -55.40
CA ASN A 284 21.59 -53.68 -56.84
C ASN A 284 20.95 -52.48 -57.51
#